data_AF-A0A7C4YZW9-F1
#
_entry.id   AF-A0A7C4YZW9-F1
#
_cell.length_a   1.000
_cell.length_b   1.000
_cell.length_c   1.000
_cell.angle_alpha   90.00
_cell.angle_beta   90.00
_cell.angle_gamma   90.00
#
_symmetry.space_group_name_H-M   'P 1'
#
loop_
_entity.id
_entity.type
_entity.pdbx_description
1 polymer ?
#
loop_
_entity_poly.entity_id
_entity_poly.type
_entity_poly.pdbx_seq_one_letter_code
_entity_poly.pdbx_strand_id
1 'polypeptide(L)'
;MTGPSPSGAFAQLPSLGELLARFLHSQAEAEFEMIPEAGEVELHQPSGLLGPDARTVLGDALEPAICLLDGAASASLRKSEVKPPAEWQGLVRNLEPRPAIACCVGNYPQLVKDFTPLLALESVDALRPQPGRPVDFFGVDAWAEERLARHRPAEALFAVGMFRLGHQFDKARDLLDRVREVTGSSWKPLLDNEAAALDWSQGDLERAAEAWARHPAADNPVILFNRGLTALCLEEPNAARLLERAANAWPDRNAWRHLASVYFTLSESL
;
A
#
# COMPACT_ATOMS: atom_id res chain seq x y z
N MET A 1 -2.57 66.24 -26.10
CA MET A 1 -3.27 65.07 -25.52
C MET A 1 -2.25 63.98 -25.29
N THR A 2 -1.64 63.96 -24.10
CA THR A 2 -0.65 62.96 -23.68
C THR A 2 -1.34 61.98 -22.74
N GLY A 3 -1.64 60.78 -23.23
CA GLY A 3 -2.20 59.69 -22.43
C GLY A 3 -1.11 58.93 -21.67
N PRO A 4 -1.36 58.47 -20.43
CA PRO A 4 -0.37 57.77 -19.62
C PRO A 4 -0.21 56.29 -20.05
N SER A 5 1.04 55.82 -20.08
CA SER A 5 1.40 54.41 -20.23
C SER A 5 0.98 53.61 -18.98
N PRO A 6 0.33 52.44 -19.11
CA PRO A 6 0.13 51.55 -17.98
C PRO A 6 1.41 50.75 -17.71
N SER A 7 2.11 51.12 -16.63
CA SER A 7 3.10 50.23 -16.00
C SER A 7 2.36 49.09 -15.31
N GLY A 8 2.22 47.97 -16.02
CA GLY A 8 1.75 46.72 -15.43
C GLY A 8 2.88 46.06 -14.64
N ALA A 9 2.91 46.29 -13.33
CA ALA A 9 3.73 45.51 -12.42
C ALA A 9 3.16 44.08 -12.39
N PHE A 10 3.85 43.12 -13.00
CA PHE A 10 3.62 41.71 -12.74
C PHE A 10 3.99 41.46 -11.27
N ALA A 11 2.99 41.22 -10.42
CA ALA A 11 3.21 40.77 -9.06
C ALA A 11 4.02 39.47 -9.12
N GLN A 12 5.28 39.52 -8.71
CA GLN A 12 6.12 38.33 -8.60
C GLN A 12 5.45 37.36 -7.63
N LEU A 13 5.16 36.16 -8.11
CA LEU A 13 4.69 35.07 -7.25
C LEU A 13 5.78 34.76 -6.23
N PRO A 14 5.42 34.57 -4.94
CA PRO A 14 6.40 34.23 -3.91
C PRO A 14 7.10 32.92 -4.27
N SER A 15 8.40 32.91 -4.05
CA SER A 15 9.23 31.73 -4.24
C SER A 15 8.82 30.59 -3.30
N LEU A 16 9.15 29.35 -3.65
CA LEU A 16 8.94 28.20 -2.77
C LEU A 16 9.60 28.40 -1.39
N GLY A 17 10.76 29.06 -1.35
CA GLY A 17 11.46 29.39 -0.11
C GLY A 17 10.65 30.35 0.77
N GLU A 18 10.00 31.35 0.18
CA GLU A 18 9.14 32.29 0.92
C GLU A 18 7.85 31.63 1.41
N LEU A 19 7.27 30.70 0.62
CA LEU A 19 6.11 29.92 1.06
C LEU A 19 6.48 28.99 2.23
N LEU A 20 7.63 28.32 2.16
CA LEU A 20 8.13 27.46 3.23
C LEU A 20 8.44 28.27 4.50
N ALA A 21 9.11 29.42 4.35
CA ALA A 21 9.41 30.30 5.47
C ALA A 21 8.14 30.82 6.15
N ARG A 22 7.12 31.22 5.37
CA ARG A 22 5.82 31.65 5.92
C ARG A 22 5.09 30.51 6.63
N PHE A 23 5.12 29.30 6.06
CA PHE A 23 4.52 28.13 6.71
C PHE A 23 5.20 27.83 8.05
N LEU A 24 6.54 27.76 8.07
CA LEU A 24 7.30 27.51 9.30
C LEU A 24 7.09 28.62 10.34
N HIS A 25 6.98 29.88 9.91
CA HIS A 25 6.71 31.00 10.80
C HIS A 25 5.30 30.91 11.40
N SER A 26 4.28 30.59 10.59
CA SER A 26 2.91 30.39 11.09
C SER A 26 2.78 29.20 12.05
N GLN A 27 3.62 28.17 11.89
CA GLN A 27 3.67 27.04 12.82
C GLN A 27 4.29 27.45 14.16
N ALA A 28 5.39 28.23 14.13
CA ALA A 28 6.06 28.71 15.34
C ALA A 28 5.20 29.72 16.14
N GLU A 29 4.43 30.57 15.47
CA GLU A 29 3.51 31.51 16.13
C GLU A 29 2.32 30.77 16.78
N ALA A 30 1.78 29.75 16.12
CA ALA A 30 0.72 28.91 16.68
C ALA A 30 1.16 28.11 17.91
N GLU A 31 2.44 27.73 17.99
CA GLU A 31 3.04 27.10 19.19
C GLU A 31 3.18 28.07 20.37
N PHE A 32 3.36 29.37 20.12
CA PHE A 32 3.59 30.37 21.17
C PHE A 32 2.29 30.90 21.81
N GLU A 33 1.17 30.92 21.07
CA GLU A 33 -0.14 31.36 21.59
C GLU A 33 -0.84 30.31 22.46
N MET A 34 -0.34 29.07 22.53
CA MET A 34 -0.95 27.97 23.29
C MET A 34 -0.16 27.53 24.54
N ILE A 35 0.49 28.47 25.25
CA ILE A 35 1.14 28.18 26.55
C ILE A 35 0.21 28.62 27.70
N PRO A 36 -0.56 27.73 28.36
CA PRO A 36 -1.22 28.05 29.61
C PRO A 36 -0.24 27.91 30.79
N GLU A 37 -0.44 28.75 31.81
CA GLU A 37 0.30 28.72 33.08
C GLU A 37 0.19 27.37 33.78
N ALA A 38 1.36 26.83 34.18
CA ALA A 38 1.61 25.79 35.19
C ALA A 38 0.40 24.95 35.66
N GLY A 39 -0.11 24.11 34.76
CA GLY A 39 -0.93 22.94 35.05
C GLY A 39 -0.31 21.73 34.34
N GLU A 40 -0.54 20.52 34.86
CA GLU A 40 0.03 19.26 34.34
C GLU A 40 0.11 19.26 32.80
N VAL A 41 1.35 19.19 32.29
CA VAL A 41 1.60 19.15 30.85
C VAL A 41 1.22 17.76 30.37
N GLU A 42 -0.03 17.59 29.94
CA GLU A 42 -0.34 16.52 28.99
C GLU A 42 0.46 16.81 27.72
N LEU A 43 1.45 15.95 27.46
CA LEU A 43 2.15 15.93 26.18
C LEU A 43 1.11 15.68 25.09
N HIS A 44 0.61 16.76 24.48
CA HIS A 44 0.01 16.68 23.16
C HIS A 44 1.12 16.23 22.21
N GLN A 45 1.27 14.92 22.06
CA GLN A 45 1.93 14.40 20.86
C GLN A 45 1.24 15.07 19.69
N PRO A 46 1.96 15.69 18.73
CA PRO A 46 1.34 16.12 17.50
C PRO A 46 0.72 14.86 16.90
N SER A 47 -0.61 14.72 17.04
CA SER A 47 -1.39 13.65 16.43
C SER A 47 -0.89 13.55 15.00
N GLY A 48 -0.49 12.35 14.55
CA GLY A 48 0.12 12.08 13.25
C GLY A 48 -0.74 12.53 12.06
N LEU A 49 -0.82 13.84 11.84
CA LEU A 49 -1.87 14.51 11.07
C LEU A 49 -1.66 14.43 9.56
N LEU A 50 -0.56 13.83 9.12
CA LEU A 50 -0.29 13.59 7.70
C LEU A 50 -0.19 12.08 7.48
N GLY A 51 -1.33 11.38 7.62
CA GLY A 51 -1.47 10.05 7.04
C GLY A 51 -1.17 10.08 5.54
N PRO A 52 -0.76 8.95 4.94
CA PRO A 52 -0.37 8.92 3.54
C PRO A 52 -1.52 9.39 2.65
N ASP A 53 -1.19 10.17 1.61
CA ASP A 53 -2.17 10.62 0.63
C ASP A 53 -2.75 9.41 -0.11
N ALA A 54 -4.08 9.29 -0.08
CA ALA A 54 -4.80 8.15 -0.63
C ALA A 54 -4.58 7.96 -2.14
N ARG A 55 -4.27 9.03 -2.89
CA ARG A 55 -3.98 8.94 -4.32
C ARG A 55 -2.55 8.47 -4.55
N THR A 56 -1.60 8.94 -3.77
CA THR A 56 -0.22 8.45 -3.83
C THR A 56 -0.16 6.94 -3.56
N VAL A 57 -0.78 6.45 -2.49
CA VAL A 57 -0.74 5.02 -2.15
C VAL A 57 -1.56 4.15 -3.11
N LEU A 58 -2.52 4.71 -3.85
CA LEU A 58 -3.24 3.96 -4.88
C LEU A 58 -2.30 3.45 -5.97
N GLY A 59 -1.30 4.25 -6.36
CA GLY A 59 -0.29 3.83 -7.34
C GLY A 59 0.48 2.61 -6.85
N ASP A 60 1.02 2.69 -5.63
CA ASP A 60 1.76 1.59 -5.00
C ASP A 60 0.87 0.35 -4.81
N ALA A 61 -0.42 0.54 -4.53
CA ALA A 61 -1.39 -0.53 -4.35
C ALA A 61 -1.81 -1.24 -5.63
N LEU A 62 -1.58 -0.63 -6.80
CA LEU A 62 -1.85 -1.24 -8.11
C LEU A 62 -0.60 -1.82 -8.76
N GLU A 63 0.59 -1.49 -8.25
CA GLU A 63 1.86 -1.94 -8.79
C GLU A 63 1.98 -3.47 -8.92
N PRO A 64 1.49 -4.30 -7.97
CA PRO A 64 1.52 -5.75 -8.12
C PRO A 64 0.75 -6.24 -9.35
N ALA A 65 -0.42 -5.66 -9.62
CA ALA A 65 -1.19 -5.97 -10.83
C ALA A 65 -0.45 -5.52 -12.10
N ILE A 66 0.14 -4.34 -12.07
CA ILE A 66 0.92 -3.81 -13.20
C ILE A 66 2.09 -4.74 -13.55
N CYS A 67 2.75 -5.32 -12.55
CA CYS A 67 3.91 -6.21 -12.73
C CYS A 67 3.55 -7.64 -13.12
N LEU A 68 2.40 -8.15 -12.70
CA LEU A 68 1.98 -9.53 -12.97
C LEU A 68 1.13 -9.68 -14.23
N LEU A 69 0.48 -8.61 -14.68
CA LEU A 69 -0.27 -8.60 -15.94
C LEU A 69 0.67 -8.45 -17.16
N ASP A 70 0.26 -9.05 -18.26
CA ASP A 70 0.97 -8.96 -19.53
C ASP A 70 0.61 -7.68 -20.33
N GLY A 71 1.44 -7.40 -21.34
CA GLY A 71 1.52 -6.17 -22.13
C GLY A 71 0.24 -5.33 -22.22
N ALA A 72 -0.81 -5.82 -22.88
CA ALA A 72 -2.02 -5.05 -23.12
C ALA A 72 -2.84 -4.77 -21.85
N ALA A 73 -2.94 -5.77 -20.96
CA ALA A 73 -3.69 -5.63 -19.70
C ALA A 73 -2.96 -4.69 -18.73
N SER A 74 -1.64 -4.84 -18.59
CA SER A 74 -0.80 -3.95 -17.79
C SER A 74 -0.81 -2.51 -18.35
N ALA A 75 -0.68 -2.34 -19.68
CA ALA A 75 -0.74 -1.03 -20.31
C ALA A 75 -2.12 -0.38 -20.17
N SER A 76 -3.19 -1.16 -20.23
CA SER A 76 -4.55 -0.67 -19.97
C SER A 76 -4.67 -0.18 -18.53
N LEU A 77 -4.16 -0.94 -17.55
CA LEU A 77 -4.20 -0.54 -16.14
C LEU A 77 -3.39 0.73 -15.87
N ARG A 78 -2.20 0.87 -16.46
CA ARG A 78 -1.35 2.08 -16.35
C ARG A 78 -2.00 3.32 -16.95
N LYS A 79 -2.75 3.15 -18.04
CA LYS A 79 -3.46 4.26 -18.72
C LYS A 79 -4.81 4.54 -18.08
N SER A 80 -5.41 3.54 -17.45
CA SER A 80 -6.70 3.67 -16.80
C SER A 80 -6.53 4.46 -15.52
N GLU A 81 -7.25 5.57 -15.40
CA GLU A 81 -7.49 6.18 -14.10
C GLU A 81 -8.41 5.24 -13.31
N VAL A 82 -7.82 4.25 -12.63
CA VAL A 82 -8.56 3.46 -11.64
C VAL A 82 -9.10 4.45 -10.61
N LYS A 83 -10.42 4.59 -10.57
CA LYS A 83 -11.10 5.43 -9.60
C LYS A 83 -11.47 4.53 -8.43
N PRO A 84 -10.78 4.62 -7.29
CA PRO A 84 -11.10 3.77 -6.15
C PRO A 84 -12.51 4.12 -5.63
N PRO A 85 -13.16 3.20 -4.92
CA PRO A 85 -14.43 3.49 -4.26
C PRO A 85 -14.25 4.57 -3.18
N ALA A 86 -15.34 5.22 -2.77
CA ALA A 86 -15.30 6.39 -1.88
C ALA A 86 -14.66 6.08 -0.52
N GLU A 87 -14.78 4.83 -0.09
CA GLU A 87 -14.30 4.31 1.19
C GLU A 87 -12.78 4.19 1.24
N TRP A 88 -12.08 4.21 0.09
CA TRP A 88 -10.63 4.04 0.02
C TRP A 88 -9.86 5.06 0.86
N GLN A 89 -10.25 6.33 0.81
CA GLN A 89 -9.58 7.37 1.57
C GLN A 89 -9.75 7.17 3.08
N GLY A 90 -10.94 6.76 3.52
CA GLY A 90 -11.21 6.43 4.91
C GLY A 90 -10.40 5.23 5.37
N LEU A 91 -10.33 4.19 4.53
CA LEU A 91 -9.56 2.98 4.78
C LEU A 91 -8.06 3.30 4.97
N VAL A 92 -7.43 4.02 4.03
CA VAL A 92 -6.00 4.36 4.09
C VAL A 92 -5.61 5.11 5.38
N ARG A 93 -6.51 5.97 5.86
CA ARG A 93 -6.30 6.78 7.08
C ARG A 93 -6.44 5.94 8.35
N ASN A 94 -7.43 5.06 8.38
CA ASN A 94 -7.83 4.34 9.58
C ASN A 94 -7.21 2.93 9.68
N LEU A 95 -6.51 2.47 8.64
CA LEU A 95 -5.82 1.19 8.69
C LEU A 95 -4.71 1.19 9.74
N GLU A 96 -4.80 0.19 10.62
CA GLU A 96 -3.75 -0.13 11.58
C GLU A 96 -2.46 -0.51 10.84
N PRO A 97 -1.29 -0.02 11.31
CA PRO A 97 -0.01 -0.43 10.77
C PRO A 97 0.17 -1.94 10.85
N ARG A 98 0.82 -2.52 9.83
CA ARG A 98 1.11 -3.96 9.80
C ARG A 98 2.62 -4.17 9.60
N PRO A 99 3.28 -5.00 10.41
CA PRO A 99 4.73 -5.21 10.31
C PRO A 99 5.11 -6.02 9.06
N ALA A 100 4.25 -6.96 8.64
CA ALA A 100 4.44 -7.79 7.45
C ALA A 100 3.25 -7.68 6.50
N ILE A 101 3.48 -7.17 5.30
CA ILE A 101 2.45 -7.06 4.26
C ILE A 101 2.89 -7.78 2.99
N ALA A 102 2.01 -8.59 2.41
CA ALA A 102 2.25 -9.18 1.10
C ALA A 102 2.18 -8.10 0.00
N CYS A 103 2.98 -8.27 -1.05
CA CYS A 103 2.94 -7.51 -2.29
C CYS A 103 1.78 -8.03 -3.16
N CYS A 104 0.63 -7.37 -3.06
CA CYS A 104 -0.62 -7.72 -3.73
C CYS A 104 -1.53 -6.50 -3.87
N VAL A 105 -2.54 -6.58 -4.74
CA VAL A 105 -3.41 -5.45 -5.07
C VAL A 105 -4.14 -4.93 -3.85
N GLY A 106 -4.07 -3.62 -3.59
CA GLY A 106 -4.68 -2.97 -2.44
C GLY A 106 -3.74 -2.77 -1.26
N ASN A 107 -2.75 -3.64 -1.06
CA ASN A 107 -1.69 -3.40 -0.07
C ASN A 107 -0.71 -2.35 -0.59
N TYR A 108 -0.07 -1.59 0.29
CA TYR A 108 0.93 -0.59 -0.09
C TYR A 108 2.05 -0.50 0.98
N PRO A 109 3.31 -0.22 0.60
CA PRO A 109 4.45 -0.24 1.52
C PRO A 109 4.28 0.61 2.78
N GLN A 110 3.61 1.75 2.65
CA GLN A 110 3.36 2.69 3.75
C GLN A 110 2.33 2.17 4.77
N LEU A 111 1.82 0.93 4.65
CA LEU A 111 1.15 0.25 5.76
C LEU A 111 2.12 -0.14 6.88
N VAL A 112 3.40 -0.27 6.57
CA VAL A 112 4.48 -0.44 7.54
C VAL A 112 4.89 0.95 8.07
N LYS A 113 3.97 1.62 8.77
CA LYS A 113 4.16 3.02 9.23
C LYS A 113 5.16 3.13 10.38
N ASP A 114 5.19 2.11 11.23
CA ASP A 114 6.02 2.10 12.44
C ASP A 114 7.09 1.02 12.33
N PHE A 115 8.34 1.46 12.19
CA PHE A 115 9.51 0.59 12.15
C PHE A 115 10.04 0.28 13.55
N THR A 116 9.61 0.98 14.60
CA THR A 116 10.09 0.72 15.96
C THR A 116 9.77 -0.71 16.41
N PRO A 117 8.55 -1.25 16.22
CA PRO A 117 8.27 -2.66 16.48
C PRO A 117 9.14 -3.60 15.66
N LEU A 118 9.45 -3.25 14.40
CA LEU A 118 10.31 -4.06 13.52
C LEU A 118 11.77 -4.10 13.98
N LEU A 119 12.31 -2.96 14.43
CA LEU A 119 13.69 -2.85 14.92
C LEU A 119 13.87 -3.49 16.30
N ALA A 120 12.79 -3.62 17.07
CA ALA A 120 12.76 -4.24 18.38
C ALA A 120 12.25 -5.70 18.36
N LEU A 121 12.18 -6.34 17.18
CA LEU A 121 11.76 -7.74 17.07
C LEU A 121 12.75 -8.66 17.78
N GLU A 122 12.30 -9.30 18.85
CA GLU A 122 13.02 -10.41 19.50
C GLU A 122 12.66 -11.76 18.86
N SER A 123 11.53 -11.84 18.15
CA SER A 123 11.02 -13.05 17.49
C SER A 123 10.27 -12.68 16.20
N VAL A 124 10.35 -13.54 15.20
CA VAL A 124 9.58 -13.42 13.93
C VAL A 124 8.09 -13.61 14.13
N ASP A 125 7.63 -14.15 15.26
CA ASP A 125 6.20 -14.36 15.54
C ASP A 125 5.41 -13.05 15.49
N ALA A 126 6.04 -11.94 15.89
CA ALA A 126 5.44 -10.61 15.83
C ALA A 126 5.29 -10.07 14.40
N LEU A 127 5.95 -10.68 13.41
CA LEU A 127 5.73 -10.40 11.98
C LEU A 127 4.49 -11.11 11.45
N ARG A 128 4.01 -12.18 12.09
CA ARG A 128 2.96 -13.01 11.52
C ARG A 128 1.64 -12.22 11.42
N PRO A 129 0.99 -12.20 10.24
CA PRO A 129 -0.28 -11.51 10.06
C PRO A 129 -1.33 -12.04 11.03
N GLN A 130 -1.90 -11.12 11.81
CA GLN A 130 -2.99 -11.43 12.73
C GLN A 130 -4.33 -11.06 12.06
N PRO A 131 -5.34 -11.94 12.09
CA PRO A 131 -6.68 -11.57 11.66
C PRO A 131 -7.23 -10.52 12.63
N GLY A 132 -7.47 -9.31 12.10
CA GLY A 132 -8.05 -8.21 12.85
C GLY A 132 -9.58 -8.26 12.86
N ARG A 133 -10.19 -7.29 13.52
CA ARG A 133 -11.65 -7.13 13.52
C ARG A 133 -12.12 -6.75 12.10
N PRO A 134 -13.16 -7.42 11.56
CA PRO A 134 -13.77 -7.02 10.30
C PRO A 134 -14.24 -5.56 10.31
N VAL A 135 -13.92 -4.84 9.24
CA VAL A 135 -14.34 -3.48 8.97
C VAL A 135 -15.39 -3.50 7.87
N ASP A 136 -16.58 -3.00 8.17
CA ASP A 136 -17.67 -2.93 7.20
C ASP A 136 -17.49 -1.76 6.23
N PHE A 137 -17.55 -2.06 4.94
CA PHE A 137 -17.59 -1.08 3.87
C PHE A 137 -19.02 -0.95 3.34
N PHE A 138 -19.59 0.24 3.45
CA PHE A 138 -20.87 0.52 2.80
C PHE A 138 -20.62 0.73 1.30
N GLY A 139 -21.30 -0.05 0.45
CA GLY A 139 -21.32 0.19 -1.00
C GLY A 139 -20.15 -0.38 -1.81
N VAL A 140 -19.07 -0.87 -1.22
CA VAL A 140 -17.95 -1.49 -1.96
C VAL A 140 -18.43 -2.74 -2.71
N ASP A 141 -19.33 -3.53 -2.13
CA ASP A 141 -19.96 -4.69 -2.79
C ASP A 141 -20.66 -4.25 -4.09
N ALA A 142 -21.64 -3.36 -3.98
CA ALA A 142 -22.41 -2.85 -5.13
C ALA A 142 -21.52 -2.15 -6.17
N TRP A 143 -20.48 -1.45 -5.72
CA TRP A 143 -19.50 -0.83 -6.60
C TRP A 143 -18.71 -1.89 -7.39
N ALA A 144 -18.24 -2.94 -6.75
CA ALA A 144 -17.50 -4.03 -7.41
C ALA A 144 -18.37 -4.76 -8.44
N GLU A 145 -19.64 -5.01 -8.12
CA GLU A 145 -20.65 -5.56 -9.03
C GLU A 145 -20.79 -4.71 -10.30
N GLU A 146 -20.95 -3.40 -10.12
CA GLU A 146 -21.07 -2.44 -11.23
C GLU A 146 -19.81 -2.49 -12.12
N ARG A 147 -18.62 -2.68 -11.54
CA ARG A 147 -17.35 -2.76 -12.31
C ARG A 147 -17.24 -4.05 -13.09
N LEU A 148 -17.63 -5.18 -12.52
CA LEU A 148 -17.69 -6.44 -13.26
C LEU A 148 -18.69 -6.36 -14.42
N ALA A 149 -19.89 -5.82 -14.19
CA ALA A 149 -20.91 -5.64 -15.23
C ALA A 149 -20.45 -4.72 -16.38
N ARG A 150 -19.52 -3.80 -16.10
CA ARG A 150 -18.91 -2.90 -17.09
C ARG A 150 -17.61 -3.43 -17.69
N HIS A 151 -17.30 -4.71 -17.49
CA HIS A 151 -16.06 -5.34 -17.95
C HIS A 151 -14.79 -4.61 -17.47
N ARG A 152 -14.79 -4.18 -16.21
CA ARG A 152 -13.65 -3.55 -15.54
C ARG A 152 -13.09 -4.44 -14.42
N PRO A 153 -12.51 -5.61 -14.74
CA PRO A 153 -12.07 -6.57 -13.75
C PRO A 153 -10.93 -6.06 -12.84
N ALA A 154 -10.09 -5.14 -13.32
CA ALA A 154 -9.04 -4.54 -12.47
C ALA A 154 -9.61 -3.72 -11.30
N GLU A 155 -10.67 -2.95 -11.56
CA GLU A 155 -11.34 -2.16 -10.53
C GLU A 155 -12.03 -3.09 -9.52
N ALA A 156 -12.69 -4.16 -10.00
CA ALA A 156 -13.26 -5.17 -9.13
C ALA A 156 -12.20 -5.92 -8.30
N LEU A 157 -11.04 -6.23 -8.87
CA LEU A 157 -9.92 -6.82 -8.14
C LEU A 157 -9.36 -5.87 -7.08
N PHE A 158 -9.40 -4.56 -7.30
CA PHE A 158 -9.05 -3.59 -6.26
C PHE A 158 -10.00 -3.67 -5.05
N ALA A 159 -11.29 -3.91 -5.27
CA ALA A 159 -12.23 -4.16 -4.18
C ALA A 159 -11.93 -5.46 -3.42
N VAL A 160 -11.42 -6.52 -4.08
CA VAL A 160 -10.90 -7.72 -3.38
C VAL A 160 -9.81 -7.33 -2.38
N GLY A 161 -8.86 -6.48 -2.80
CA GLY A 161 -7.81 -5.94 -1.93
C GLY A 161 -8.38 -5.17 -0.73
N MET A 162 -9.39 -4.34 -0.96
CA MET A 162 -10.06 -3.60 0.12
C MET A 162 -10.78 -4.51 1.12
N PHE A 163 -11.52 -5.51 0.65
CA PHE A 163 -12.15 -6.49 1.54
C PHE A 163 -11.13 -7.26 2.36
N ARG A 164 -9.99 -7.66 1.76
CA ARG A 164 -8.89 -8.30 2.48
C ARG A 164 -8.28 -7.37 3.55
N LEU A 165 -8.08 -6.10 3.23
CA LEU A 165 -7.59 -5.11 4.19
C LEU A 165 -8.57 -4.90 5.34
N GLY A 166 -9.87 -4.88 5.07
CA GLY A 166 -10.94 -4.83 6.09
C GLY A 166 -11.27 -6.17 6.74
N HIS A 167 -10.45 -7.21 6.58
CA HIS A 167 -10.67 -8.56 7.15
C HIS A 167 -12.02 -9.21 6.77
N GLN A 168 -12.63 -8.79 5.66
CA GLN A 168 -13.84 -9.40 5.08
C GLN A 168 -13.44 -10.51 4.10
N PHE A 169 -12.79 -11.55 4.61
CA PHE A 169 -12.12 -12.56 3.77
C PHE A 169 -13.06 -13.38 2.89
N ASP A 170 -14.26 -13.71 3.39
CA ASP A 170 -15.25 -14.46 2.62
C ASP A 170 -15.70 -13.67 1.38
N LYS A 171 -16.05 -12.39 1.58
CA LYS A 171 -16.40 -11.48 0.48
C LYS A 171 -15.25 -11.30 -0.51
N ALA A 172 -14.02 -11.18 -0.01
CA ALA A 172 -12.83 -11.06 -0.85
C ALA A 172 -12.64 -12.31 -1.73
N ARG A 173 -12.85 -13.51 -1.16
CA ARG A 173 -12.75 -14.80 -1.85
C ARG A 173 -13.85 -14.96 -2.90
N ASP A 174 -15.10 -14.69 -2.53
CA ASP A 174 -16.25 -14.74 -3.45
C ASP A 174 -16.06 -13.79 -4.64
N LEU A 175 -15.64 -12.54 -4.38
CA LEU A 175 -15.40 -11.57 -5.44
C LEU A 175 -14.20 -11.96 -6.32
N LEU A 176 -13.13 -12.52 -5.73
CA LEU A 176 -11.96 -12.99 -6.49
C LEU A 176 -12.33 -14.11 -7.47
N ASP A 177 -13.15 -15.06 -7.05
CA ASP A 177 -13.61 -16.15 -7.93
C ASP A 177 -14.46 -15.60 -9.09
N ARG A 178 -15.27 -14.58 -8.85
CA ARG A 178 -16.05 -13.92 -9.90
C ARG A 178 -15.21 -13.09 -10.86
N VAL A 179 -14.16 -12.42 -10.36
CA VAL A 179 -13.16 -11.79 -11.23
C VAL A 179 -12.48 -12.85 -12.11
N ARG A 180 -12.18 -14.03 -11.56
CA ARG A 180 -11.60 -15.15 -12.32
C ARG A 180 -12.53 -15.65 -13.43
N GLU A 181 -13.83 -15.70 -13.20
CA GLU A 181 -14.82 -16.13 -14.20
C GLU A 181 -14.89 -15.21 -15.42
N VAL A 182 -14.69 -13.90 -15.23
CA VAL A 182 -14.79 -12.91 -16.31
C VAL A 182 -13.46 -12.54 -16.96
N THR A 183 -12.35 -13.09 -16.47
CA THR A 183 -11.00 -12.81 -16.98
C THR A 183 -10.40 -13.99 -17.72
N GLY A 184 -9.46 -13.71 -18.61
CA GLY A 184 -8.76 -14.75 -19.39
C GLY A 184 -7.56 -15.35 -18.65
N SER A 185 -6.93 -16.36 -19.27
CA SER A 185 -5.76 -17.05 -18.71
C SER A 185 -4.56 -16.13 -18.45
N SER A 186 -4.44 -15.00 -19.13
CA SER A 186 -3.38 -14.01 -18.89
C SER A 186 -3.46 -13.36 -17.50
N TRP A 187 -4.63 -13.37 -16.87
CA TRP A 187 -4.81 -12.85 -15.50
C TRP A 187 -4.45 -13.87 -14.42
N LYS A 188 -4.28 -15.15 -14.80
CA LYS A 188 -4.07 -16.24 -13.85
C LYS A 188 -2.91 -15.97 -12.87
N PRO A 189 -1.71 -15.50 -13.29
CA PRO A 189 -0.63 -15.22 -12.34
C PRO A 189 -1.02 -14.16 -11.30
N LEU A 190 -1.70 -13.09 -11.72
CA LEU A 190 -2.18 -12.07 -10.78
C LEU A 190 -3.20 -12.66 -9.79
N LEU A 191 -4.19 -13.40 -10.29
CA LEU A 191 -5.24 -13.97 -9.45
C LEU A 191 -4.73 -15.05 -8.49
N ASP A 192 -3.74 -15.84 -8.92
CA ASP A 192 -3.07 -16.83 -8.07
C ASP A 192 -2.26 -16.12 -6.96
N ASN A 193 -1.62 -14.98 -7.24
CA ASN A 193 -0.98 -14.14 -6.22
C ASN A 193 -1.99 -13.56 -5.22
N GLU A 194 -3.14 -13.06 -5.69
CA GLU A 194 -4.17 -12.52 -4.80
C GLU A 194 -4.80 -13.59 -3.90
N ALA A 195 -4.97 -14.83 -4.41
CA ALA A 195 -5.44 -15.96 -3.61
C ALA A 195 -4.43 -16.32 -2.51
N ALA A 196 -3.14 -16.39 -2.82
CA ALA A 196 -2.10 -16.64 -1.83
C ALA A 196 -2.02 -15.49 -0.80
N ALA A 197 -2.22 -14.25 -1.22
CA ALA A 197 -2.26 -13.11 -0.31
C ALA A 197 -3.47 -13.11 0.62
N LEU A 198 -4.60 -13.69 0.21
CA LEU A 198 -5.76 -13.93 1.08
C LEU A 198 -5.41 -14.95 2.16
N ASP A 199 -4.84 -16.11 1.77
CA ASP A 199 -4.43 -17.14 2.71
C ASP A 199 -3.40 -16.57 3.73
N TRP A 200 -2.43 -15.78 3.26
CA TRP A 200 -1.50 -15.03 4.11
C TRP A 200 -2.22 -14.11 5.10
N SER A 201 -3.17 -13.30 4.62
CA SER A 201 -3.86 -12.32 5.48
C SER A 201 -4.80 -12.97 6.51
N GLN A 202 -5.18 -14.23 6.30
CA GLN A 202 -5.93 -15.04 7.26
C GLN A 202 -5.03 -15.73 8.30
N GLY A 203 -3.71 -15.66 8.13
CA GLY A 203 -2.73 -16.32 9.02
C GLY A 203 -2.31 -17.73 8.57
N ASP A 204 -2.74 -18.19 7.39
CA ASP A 204 -2.37 -19.51 6.83
C ASP A 204 -1.07 -19.37 6.02
N LEU A 205 0.06 -19.25 6.74
CA LEU A 205 1.37 -18.90 6.17
C LEU A 205 1.93 -20.02 5.30
N GLU A 206 1.77 -21.27 5.72
CA GLU A 206 2.27 -22.44 5.02
C GLU A 206 1.58 -22.59 3.66
N ARG A 207 0.25 -22.41 3.63
CA ARG A 207 -0.52 -22.45 2.38
C ARG A 207 -0.14 -21.31 1.44
N ALA A 208 0.04 -20.10 1.97
CA ALA A 208 0.50 -18.95 1.19
C ALA A 208 1.91 -19.19 0.63
N ALA A 209 2.83 -19.70 1.45
CA ALA A 209 4.20 -20.04 1.06
C ALA A 209 4.23 -21.11 -0.03
N GLU A 210 3.42 -22.16 0.10
CA GLU A 210 3.32 -23.22 -0.90
C GLU A 210 2.79 -22.68 -2.24
N ALA A 211 1.76 -21.82 -2.19
CA ALA A 211 1.18 -21.20 -3.37
C ALA A 211 2.20 -20.29 -4.09
N TRP A 212 2.92 -19.44 -3.36
CA TRP A 212 3.95 -18.58 -3.95
C TRP A 212 5.18 -19.35 -4.42
N ALA A 213 5.55 -20.46 -3.77
CA ALA A 213 6.64 -21.33 -4.21
C ALA A 213 6.33 -22.01 -5.56
N ARG A 214 5.07 -22.38 -5.79
CA ARG A 214 4.58 -22.99 -7.05
C ARG A 214 4.22 -21.96 -8.13
N HIS A 215 4.30 -20.67 -7.83
CA HIS A 215 3.85 -19.63 -8.73
C HIS A 215 4.72 -19.56 -10.01
N PRO A 216 4.12 -19.51 -11.21
CA PRO A 216 4.87 -19.63 -12.47
C PRO A 216 5.80 -18.43 -12.75
N ALA A 217 5.47 -17.25 -12.22
CA ALA A 217 6.28 -16.04 -12.35
C ALA A 217 7.37 -15.95 -11.26
N ALA A 218 8.18 -17.00 -11.11
CA ALA A 218 9.09 -17.18 -9.97
C ALA A 218 10.16 -16.07 -9.81
N ASP A 219 10.56 -15.43 -10.90
CA ASP A 219 11.55 -14.33 -10.92
C ASP A 219 10.90 -12.95 -11.00
N ASN A 220 9.57 -12.86 -10.98
CA ASN A 220 8.87 -11.58 -10.91
C ASN A 220 9.11 -10.91 -9.54
N PRO A 221 9.40 -9.61 -9.48
CA PRO A 221 9.72 -8.93 -8.23
C PRO A 221 8.62 -9.05 -7.15
N VAL A 222 7.35 -9.10 -7.55
CA VAL A 222 6.20 -9.30 -6.63
C VAL A 222 6.28 -10.68 -5.96
N ILE A 223 6.57 -11.72 -6.74
CA ILE A 223 6.62 -13.09 -6.26
C ILE A 223 7.88 -13.36 -5.45
N LEU A 224 9.03 -12.82 -5.89
CA LEU A 224 10.27 -12.87 -5.12
C LEU A 224 10.08 -12.22 -3.74
N PHE A 225 9.42 -11.06 -3.70
CA PHE A 225 9.08 -10.37 -2.46
C PHE A 225 8.25 -11.26 -1.53
N ASN A 226 7.14 -11.81 -2.03
CA ASN A 226 6.23 -12.61 -1.20
C ASN A 226 6.86 -13.92 -0.72
N ARG A 227 7.68 -14.57 -1.56
CA ARG A 227 8.47 -15.75 -1.17
C ARG A 227 9.52 -15.42 -0.11
N GLY A 228 10.18 -14.27 -0.24
CA GLY A 228 11.15 -13.82 0.74
C GLY A 228 10.49 -13.48 2.09
N LEU A 229 9.34 -12.82 2.06
CA LEU A 229 8.58 -12.46 3.26
C LEU A 229 8.04 -13.70 4.00
N THR A 230 7.50 -14.67 3.27
CA THR A 230 7.07 -15.95 3.86
C THR A 230 8.24 -16.72 4.43
N ALA A 231 9.34 -16.84 3.69
CA ALA A 231 10.56 -17.46 4.19
C ALA A 231 11.04 -16.80 5.48
N LEU A 232 11.01 -15.46 5.57
CA LEU A 232 11.36 -14.72 6.79
C LEU A 232 10.46 -15.11 7.97
N CYS A 233 9.14 -15.14 7.77
CA CYS A 233 8.18 -15.43 8.85
C CYS A 233 8.14 -16.91 9.26
N LEU A 234 8.66 -17.80 8.40
CA LEU A 234 8.81 -19.23 8.64
C LEU A 234 10.25 -19.62 9.04
N GLU A 235 11.14 -18.63 9.24
CA GLU A 235 12.55 -18.83 9.63
C GLU A 235 13.34 -19.72 8.63
N GLU A 236 12.99 -19.64 7.35
CA GLU A 236 13.66 -20.38 6.29
C GLU A 236 14.97 -19.70 5.88
N PRO A 237 16.07 -20.45 5.68
CA PRO A 237 17.42 -19.89 5.50
C PRO A 237 17.63 -19.12 4.19
N ASN A 238 16.67 -19.17 3.26
CA ASN A 238 16.75 -18.51 1.96
C ASN A 238 16.06 -17.13 1.93
N ALA A 239 15.49 -16.67 3.05
CA ALA A 239 14.75 -15.42 3.15
C ALA A 239 15.55 -14.21 2.65
N ALA A 240 16.75 -14.00 3.18
CA ALA A 240 17.62 -12.88 2.83
C ALA A 240 17.92 -12.82 1.34
N ARG A 241 18.35 -13.95 0.75
CA ARG A 241 18.63 -14.06 -0.69
C ARG A 241 17.41 -13.74 -1.55
N LEU A 242 16.21 -14.15 -1.14
CA LEU A 242 14.98 -13.88 -1.90
C LEU A 242 14.60 -12.38 -1.83
N LEU A 243 14.70 -11.78 -0.64
CA LEU A 243 14.39 -10.37 -0.41
C LEU A 243 15.40 -9.43 -1.09
N GLU A 244 16.69 -9.76 -1.07
CA GLU A 244 17.72 -9.04 -1.81
C GLU A 244 17.43 -9.06 -3.33
N ARG A 245 17.10 -10.24 -3.87
CA ARG A 245 16.72 -10.37 -5.29
C ARG A 245 15.46 -9.56 -5.61
N ALA A 246 14.47 -9.56 -4.72
CA ALA A 246 13.26 -8.76 -4.89
C ALA A 246 13.58 -7.26 -4.92
N ALA A 247 14.38 -6.76 -3.97
CA ALA A 247 14.80 -5.36 -3.91
C ALA A 247 15.52 -4.92 -5.20
N ASN A 248 16.43 -5.76 -5.71
CA ASN A 248 17.19 -5.48 -6.91
C ASN A 248 16.37 -5.58 -8.21
N ALA A 249 15.23 -6.28 -8.19
CA ALA A 249 14.37 -6.44 -9.36
C ALA A 249 13.38 -5.27 -9.55
N TRP A 250 13.14 -4.47 -8.51
CA TRP A 250 12.30 -3.27 -8.58
C TRP A 250 13.09 -2.03 -9.02
N PRO A 251 12.47 -1.08 -9.75
CA PRO A 251 13.09 0.23 -10.03
C PRO A 251 13.46 0.99 -8.75
N ASP A 252 14.52 1.80 -8.79
CA ASP A 252 15.07 2.49 -7.61
C ASP A 252 14.05 3.37 -6.86
N ARG A 253 13.06 3.91 -7.57
CA ARG A 253 12.04 4.82 -7.01
C ARG A 253 10.78 4.10 -6.51
N ASN A 254 10.72 2.78 -6.64
CA ASN A 254 9.53 2.02 -6.29
C ASN A 254 9.49 1.76 -4.78
N ALA A 255 8.37 2.08 -4.11
CA ALA A 255 8.25 1.92 -2.67
C ALA A 255 8.38 0.45 -2.20
N TRP A 256 7.96 -0.52 -3.03
CA TRP A 256 8.11 -1.95 -2.73
C TRP A 256 9.57 -2.39 -2.68
N ARG A 257 10.45 -1.73 -3.44
CA ARG A 257 11.91 -1.95 -3.34
C ARG A 257 12.39 -1.64 -1.94
N HIS A 258 12.06 -0.45 -1.44
CA HIS A 258 12.53 0.03 -0.14
C HIS A 258 12.04 -0.89 0.97
N LEU A 259 10.77 -1.33 0.90
CA LEU A 259 10.25 -2.30 1.85
C LEU A 259 10.97 -3.66 1.76
N ALA A 260 11.27 -4.14 0.55
CA ALA A 260 12.06 -5.36 0.37
C ALA A 260 13.44 -5.25 1.02
N SER A 261 14.10 -4.09 0.90
CA SER A 261 15.39 -3.82 1.54
C SER A 261 15.30 -3.76 3.07
N VAL A 262 14.19 -3.27 3.63
CA VAL A 262 13.95 -3.31 5.08
C VAL A 262 13.84 -4.76 5.54
N TYR A 263 13.00 -5.57 4.89
CA TYR A 263 12.86 -6.99 5.25
C TYR A 263 14.15 -7.78 5.04
N PHE A 264 14.92 -7.47 4.00
CA PHE A 264 16.25 -8.06 3.80
C PHE A 264 17.19 -7.76 4.99
N THR A 265 17.28 -6.50 5.40
CA THR A 265 18.10 -6.10 6.56
C THR A 265 17.64 -6.81 7.84
N LEU A 266 16.33 -6.96 8.04
CA LEU A 266 15.77 -7.70 9.17
C LEU A 266 16.16 -9.18 9.12
N SER A 267 16.09 -9.82 7.96
CA SER A 267 16.45 -11.23 7.79
C SER A 267 17.94 -11.55 8.00
N GLU A 268 18.82 -10.54 7.93
CA GLU A 268 20.25 -10.68 8.25
C GLU A 268 20.55 -10.45 9.74
N SER A 269 19.59 -9.89 10.48
CA SER A 269 19.76 -9.48 11.89
C SER A 269 19.13 -10.45 12.89
N LEU A 270 18.23 -11.33 12.40
CA LEU A 270 17.54 -12.38 13.17
C LEU A 270 18.26 -13.71 13.00
#